data_AF-A0A0L6V0Y2-F1
#
_entry.id   AF-A0A0L6V0Y2-F1
#
_cell.length_a   1.000
_cell.length_b   1.000
_cell.length_c   1.000
_cell.angle_alpha   90.00
_cell.angle_beta   90.00
_cell.angle_gamma   90.00
#
_symmetry.space_group_name_H-M   'P 1'
#
loop_
_entity.id
_entity.type
_entity.pdbx_description
1 polymer ?
#
loop_
_entity_poly.entity_id
_entity_poly.type
_entity_poly.pdbx_seq_one_letter_code
_entity_poly.pdbx_strand_id
1 'polypeptide(L)'
;MLLKFLLAPIALAMATTPVPNKDAAVSRRLDFNQIVAVAENLKQPIIAACNKNQVQEVNNHLIEIHKPVSEIAQRFHLIGKLGKDVLFPQARIFIAFLKVFELILREISHHQKVSDGSHKALAEFQPNFDLIVDDFRKYKTDFHSALDGFRIDVALWVRFGFKFQSKIGV
;
A
#
# COMPACT_ATOMS: atom_id res chain seq x y z
N MET A 1 -37.76 -38.43 -45.45
CA MET A 1 -38.02 -38.85 -44.06
C MET A 1 -36.85 -38.43 -43.20
N LEU A 2 -37.12 -37.65 -42.16
CA LEU A 2 -36.16 -37.03 -41.24
C LEU A 2 -35.48 -38.08 -40.36
N LEU A 3 -34.16 -38.25 -40.47
CA LEU A 3 -33.37 -38.87 -39.41
C LEU A 3 -32.91 -37.79 -38.43
N LYS A 4 -33.84 -37.44 -37.53
CA LYS A 4 -33.54 -36.93 -36.20
C LYS A 4 -33.05 -38.13 -35.39
N PHE A 5 -31.83 -38.10 -34.85
CA PHE A 5 -31.50 -38.61 -33.51
C PHE A 5 -30.13 -38.05 -33.13
N LEU A 6 -30.15 -36.77 -32.73
CA LEU A 6 -29.25 -36.21 -31.72
C LEU A 6 -29.43 -37.05 -30.45
N LEU A 7 -28.32 -37.56 -29.89
CA LEU A 7 -28.06 -37.74 -28.46
C LEU A 7 -26.70 -38.44 -28.30
N ALA A 8 -25.62 -37.68 -28.51
CA ALA A 8 -24.34 -38.04 -27.93
C ALA A 8 -24.38 -37.61 -26.44
N PRO A 9 -24.00 -38.48 -25.49
CA PRO A 9 -23.94 -38.09 -24.09
C PRO A 9 -22.89 -37.00 -23.94
N ILE A 10 -23.32 -35.80 -23.53
CA ILE A 10 -22.44 -34.72 -23.12
C ILE A 10 -21.56 -35.30 -22.02
N ALA A 11 -20.27 -35.33 -22.31
CA ALA A 11 -19.22 -35.73 -21.40
C ALA A 11 -19.47 -35.10 -20.03
N LEU A 12 -19.41 -35.96 -19.02
CA LEU A 12 -19.40 -35.61 -17.61
C LEU A 12 -18.51 -34.36 -17.43
N ALA A 13 -19.15 -33.21 -17.20
CA ALA A 13 -18.44 -32.02 -16.82
C ALA A 13 -17.79 -32.35 -15.47
N MET A 14 -16.50 -32.68 -15.53
CA MET A 14 -15.60 -32.57 -14.41
C MET A 14 -15.59 -31.08 -14.05
N ALA A 15 -16.61 -30.67 -13.29
CA ALA A 15 -16.59 -29.47 -12.47
C ALA A 15 -15.50 -29.69 -11.43
N THR A 16 -14.24 -29.58 -11.87
CA THR A 16 -13.15 -29.17 -11.02
C THR A 16 -13.49 -27.74 -10.61
N THR A 17 -14.34 -27.63 -9.60
CA THR A 17 -14.43 -26.39 -8.84
C THR A 17 -12.99 -26.05 -8.48
N PRO A 18 -12.45 -24.90 -8.93
CA PRO A 18 -11.11 -24.53 -8.53
C PRO A 18 -11.19 -24.40 -7.02
N VAL A 19 -10.50 -25.29 -6.31
CA VAL A 19 -10.29 -25.15 -4.86
C VAL A 19 -9.86 -23.69 -4.69
N PRO A 20 -10.61 -22.87 -3.95
CA PRO A 20 -10.31 -21.45 -3.87
C PRO A 20 -8.89 -21.35 -3.35
N ASN A 21 -7.98 -20.91 -4.22
CA ASN A 21 -6.58 -20.81 -3.89
C ASN A 21 -6.51 -19.88 -2.67
N LYS A 22 -6.14 -20.42 -1.51
CA LYS A 22 -6.16 -19.69 -0.24
C LYS A 22 -5.33 -18.41 -0.35
N ASP A 23 -4.28 -18.45 -1.16
CA ASP A 23 -3.43 -17.32 -1.47
C ASP A 23 -4.14 -16.25 -2.32
N ALA A 24 -5.00 -16.63 -3.28
CA ALA A 24 -5.82 -15.68 -4.05
C ALA A 24 -6.91 -15.03 -3.19
N ALA A 25 -7.49 -15.78 -2.23
CA ALA A 25 -8.48 -15.24 -1.31
C ALA A 25 -7.86 -14.29 -0.27
N VAL A 26 -6.65 -14.58 0.20
CA VAL A 26 -5.88 -13.71 1.10
C VAL A 26 -5.34 -12.48 0.36
N SER A 27 -4.86 -12.63 -0.88
CA SER A 27 -4.41 -11.51 -1.71
C SER A 27 -5.53 -10.55 -2.11
N ARG A 28 -6.80 -11.00 -2.15
CA ARG A 28 -7.97 -10.10 -2.28
C ARG A 28 -8.28 -9.32 -1.00
N ARG A 29 -7.83 -9.79 0.16
CA ARG A 29 -8.01 -9.10 1.45
C ARG A 29 -6.91 -8.06 1.72
N LEU A 30 -5.73 -8.26 1.12
CA LEU A 30 -4.58 -7.35 1.16
C LEU A 30 -4.28 -6.82 -0.22
N ASP A 31 -4.90 -5.69 -0.57
CA ASP A 31 -4.62 -5.00 -1.82
C ASP A 31 -3.86 -3.70 -1.55
N PHE A 32 -2.54 -3.79 -1.39
CA PHE A 32 -1.69 -2.60 -1.25
C PHE A 32 -1.72 -1.71 -2.50
N ASN A 33 -2.25 -2.15 -3.65
CA ASN A 33 -2.38 -1.26 -4.80
C ASN A 33 -3.38 -0.14 -4.53
N GLN A 34 -4.34 -0.35 -3.62
CA GLN A 34 -5.30 0.68 -3.24
C GLN A 34 -4.59 1.92 -2.66
N ILE A 35 -3.62 1.73 -1.76
CA ILE A 35 -2.89 2.87 -1.17
C ILE A 35 -2.00 3.57 -2.20
N VAL A 36 -1.41 2.82 -3.14
CA VAL A 36 -0.61 3.39 -4.23
C VAL A 36 -1.50 4.24 -5.13
N ALA A 37 -2.65 3.71 -5.55
CA ALA A 37 -3.57 4.41 -6.44
C ALA A 37 -4.10 5.71 -5.82
N VAL A 38 -4.50 5.67 -4.54
CA VAL A 38 -4.97 6.86 -3.83
C VAL A 38 -3.85 7.90 -3.71
N ALA A 39 -2.63 7.49 -3.35
CA ALA A 39 -1.49 8.39 -3.25
C ALA A 39 -1.11 9.02 -4.61
N GLU A 40 -1.10 8.24 -5.69
CA GLU A 40 -0.82 8.74 -7.05
C GLU A 40 -1.88 9.74 -7.52
N ASN A 41 -3.16 9.44 -7.28
CA ASN A 41 -4.27 10.33 -7.65
C ASN A 41 -4.23 11.66 -6.88
N LEU A 42 -3.85 11.63 -5.60
CA LEU A 42 -3.82 12.81 -4.74
C LEU A 42 -2.48 13.55 -4.75
N LYS A 43 -1.42 12.97 -5.31
CA LYS A 43 -0.10 13.61 -5.42
C LYS A 43 -0.17 14.99 -6.07
N GLN A 44 -0.76 15.10 -7.26
CA GLN A 44 -0.85 16.38 -7.99
C GLN A 44 -1.76 17.41 -7.29
N PRO A 45 -2.96 17.05 -6.80
CA PRO A 45 -3.77 17.92 -5.95
C PRO A 45 -3.01 18.47 -4.74
N ILE A 46 -2.26 17.62 -4.02
CA ILE A 46 -1.46 18.05 -2.87
C ILE A 46 -0.36 19.03 -3.29
N ILE A 47 0.36 18.74 -4.37
CA ILE A 47 1.39 19.64 -4.90
C ILE A 47 0.77 21.00 -5.25
N ALA A 48 -0.37 21.02 -5.94
CA ALA A 48 -1.05 22.26 -6.28
C ALA A 48 -1.49 23.06 -5.04
N ALA A 49 -2.00 22.39 -4.01
CA ALA A 49 -2.38 23.01 -2.74
C ALA A 49 -1.15 23.53 -1.96
N CYS A 50 -0.02 22.83 -2.02
CA CYS A 50 1.26 23.28 -1.44
C CYS A 50 1.72 24.60 -2.05
N ASN A 51 1.73 24.69 -3.38
CA ASN A 51 2.11 25.90 -4.13
C ASN A 51 1.21 27.11 -3.80
N LYS A 52 -0.03 26.87 -3.37
CA LYS A 52 -0.99 27.90 -2.94
C LYS A 52 -0.99 28.13 -1.42
N ASN A 53 -0.11 27.45 -0.67
CA ASN A 53 -0.05 27.48 0.80
C ASN A 53 -1.38 27.12 1.50
N GLN A 54 -2.18 26.23 0.88
CA GLN A 54 -3.49 25.80 1.38
C GLN A 54 -3.34 24.61 2.35
N VAL A 55 -2.93 24.89 3.58
CA VAL A 55 -2.67 23.90 4.64
C VAL A 55 -3.86 22.94 4.84
N GLN A 56 -5.08 23.47 4.93
CA GLN A 56 -6.26 22.65 5.20
C GLN A 56 -6.55 21.65 4.06
N GLU A 57 -6.35 22.07 2.82
CA GLU A 57 -6.57 21.23 1.64
C GLU A 57 -5.54 20.10 1.58
N VAL A 58 -4.27 20.41 1.85
CA VAL A 58 -3.21 19.40 2.01
C VAL A 58 -3.57 18.40 3.10
N ASN A 59 -4.01 18.88 4.28
CA ASN A 59 -4.41 18.02 5.38
C ASN A 59 -5.60 17.11 5.03
N ASN A 60 -6.61 17.64 4.32
CA ASN A 60 -7.75 16.84 3.88
C ASN A 60 -7.29 15.71 2.95
N HIS A 61 -6.44 16.00 1.98
CA HIS A 61 -5.89 14.98 1.08
C HIS A 61 -5.00 13.96 1.80
N LEU A 62 -4.19 14.40 2.78
CA LEU A 62 -3.42 13.48 3.61
C LEU A 62 -4.34 12.54 4.41
N ILE A 63 -5.44 13.04 4.96
CA ILE A 63 -6.45 12.20 5.64
C ILE A 63 -7.07 11.20 4.66
N GLU A 64 -7.33 11.60 3.42
CA GLU A 64 -7.85 10.70 2.38
C GLU A 64 -6.86 9.58 2.02
N ILE A 65 -5.55 9.87 1.96
CA ILE A 65 -4.51 8.84 1.80
C ILE A 65 -4.40 7.96 3.06
N HIS A 66 -4.56 8.55 4.25
CA HIS A 66 -4.40 7.85 5.51
C HIS A 66 -5.46 6.74 5.72
N LYS A 67 -6.72 6.99 5.34
CA LYS A 67 -7.83 6.03 5.50
C LYS A 67 -7.50 4.62 4.96
N PRO A 68 -7.15 4.44 3.67
CA PRO A 68 -6.81 3.12 3.14
C PRO A 68 -5.53 2.56 3.76
N VAL A 69 -4.55 3.40 4.15
CA VAL A 69 -3.34 2.95 4.85
C VAL A 69 -3.71 2.31 6.19
N SER A 70 -4.55 2.99 6.98
CA SER A 70 -5.01 2.48 8.27
C SER A 70 -5.82 1.19 8.11
N GLU A 71 -6.68 1.11 7.10
CA GLU A 71 -7.45 -0.11 6.84
C GLU A 71 -6.54 -1.29 6.46
N ILE A 72 -5.57 -1.08 5.58
CA ILE A 72 -4.62 -2.12 5.17
C ILE A 72 -3.75 -2.55 6.35
N ALA A 73 -3.25 -1.62 7.16
CA ALA A 73 -2.45 -1.93 8.34
C ALA A 73 -3.21 -2.88 9.29
N GLN A 74 -4.46 -2.56 9.58
CA GLN A 74 -5.30 -3.41 10.44
C GLN A 74 -5.59 -4.77 9.80
N ARG A 75 -5.96 -4.80 8.51
CA ARG A 75 -6.23 -6.07 7.80
C ARG A 75 -4.99 -6.97 7.74
N PHE A 76 -3.82 -6.38 7.51
CA PHE A 76 -2.56 -7.13 7.46
C PHE A 76 -2.22 -7.72 8.82
N HIS A 77 -2.37 -6.92 9.88
CA HIS A 77 -2.10 -7.33 11.23
C HIS A 77 -2.96 -8.51 11.70
N LEU A 78 -4.21 -8.56 11.28
CA LEU A 78 -5.15 -9.62 11.65
C LEU A 78 -4.93 -10.94 10.90
N ILE A 79 -4.06 -10.98 9.89
CA ILE A 79 -3.83 -12.21 9.14
C ILE A 79 -2.80 -13.08 9.87
N GLY A 80 -3.28 -14.19 10.42
CA GLY A 80 -2.46 -15.10 11.23
C GLY A 80 -1.44 -15.95 10.47
N LYS A 81 -1.65 -16.22 9.16
CA LYS A 81 -0.67 -16.92 8.31
C LYS A 81 -0.77 -16.44 6.86
N LEU A 82 0.36 -16.02 6.29
CA LEU A 82 0.53 -15.65 4.89
C LEU A 82 1.70 -16.44 4.28
N GLY A 83 1.52 -16.91 3.04
CA GLY A 83 2.61 -17.49 2.25
C GLY A 83 3.59 -16.41 1.79
N LYS A 84 4.88 -16.77 1.67
CA LYS A 84 5.93 -15.86 1.19
C LYS A 84 5.65 -15.32 -0.22
N ASP A 85 5.05 -16.15 -1.07
CA ASP A 85 4.71 -15.82 -2.47
C ASP A 85 3.69 -14.68 -2.57
N VAL A 86 2.88 -14.45 -1.53
CA VAL A 86 1.96 -13.31 -1.44
C VAL A 86 2.65 -12.10 -0.82
N LEU A 87 3.49 -12.30 0.19
CA LEU A 87 4.06 -11.20 0.97
C LEU A 87 5.10 -10.39 0.21
N PHE A 88 5.99 -11.04 -0.55
CA PHE A 88 7.04 -10.31 -1.25
C PHE A 88 6.49 -9.35 -2.33
N PRO A 89 5.52 -9.74 -3.18
CA PRO A 89 4.84 -8.80 -4.07
C PRO A 89 4.17 -7.64 -3.33
N GLN A 90 3.48 -7.91 -2.21
CA GLN A 90 2.83 -6.85 -1.43
C GLN A 90 3.84 -5.88 -0.81
N ALA A 91 5.02 -6.37 -0.39
CA ALA A 91 6.10 -5.52 0.07
C ALA A 91 6.63 -4.60 -1.04
N ARG A 92 6.79 -5.10 -2.28
CA ARG A 92 7.15 -4.25 -3.43
C ARG A 92 6.12 -3.17 -3.70
N ILE A 93 4.83 -3.50 -3.58
CA ILE A 93 3.74 -2.52 -3.74
C ILE A 93 3.76 -1.49 -2.60
N PHE A 94 4.00 -1.91 -1.35
CA PHE A 94 4.17 -0.99 -0.23
C PHE A 94 5.35 -0.05 -0.44
N ILE A 95 6.50 -0.55 -0.92
CA ILE A 95 7.63 0.30 -1.30
C ILE A 95 7.24 1.27 -2.42
N ALA A 96 6.46 0.84 -3.42
CA ALA A 96 5.97 1.75 -4.47
C ALA A 96 5.12 2.88 -3.87
N PHE A 97 4.27 2.59 -2.89
CA PHE A 97 3.55 3.62 -2.14
C PHE A 97 4.51 4.58 -1.42
N LEU A 98 5.56 4.07 -0.74
CA LEU A 98 6.55 4.92 -0.07
C LEU A 98 7.27 5.85 -1.06
N LYS A 99 7.58 5.39 -2.28
CA LYS A 99 8.17 6.23 -3.32
C LYS A 99 7.28 7.43 -3.64
N VAL A 100 5.99 7.19 -3.84
CA VAL A 100 5.00 8.24 -4.15
C VAL A 100 4.83 9.17 -2.96
N PHE A 101 4.73 8.61 -1.76
CA PHE A 101 4.56 9.39 -0.54
C PHE A 101 5.78 10.25 -0.23
N GLU A 102 7.00 9.78 -0.50
CA GLU A 102 8.22 10.59 -0.35
C GLU A 102 8.21 11.83 -1.26
N LEU A 103 7.67 11.73 -2.48
CA LEU A 103 7.49 12.89 -3.36
C LEU A 103 6.54 13.92 -2.75
N ILE A 104 5.46 13.46 -2.13
CA ILE A 104 4.50 14.32 -1.41
C ILE A 104 5.18 15.00 -0.21
N LEU A 105 5.91 14.23 0.61
CA LEU A 105 6.66 14.76 1.75
C LEU A 105 7.68 15.81 1.32
N ARG A 106 8.38 15.55 0.21
CA ARG A 106 9.38 16.47 -0.34
C ARG A 106 8.73 17.79 -0.71
N GLU A 107 7.59 17.76 -1.38
CA GLU A 107 6.87 18.99 -1.75
C GLU A 107 6.38 19.76 -0.52
N ILE A 108 5.80 19.07 0.46
CA ILE A 108 5.38 19.68 1.73
C ILE A 108 6.59 20.33 2.43
N SER A 109 7.76 19.69 2.39
CA SER A 109 8.97 20.17 3.07
C SER A 109 9.55 21.46 2.48
N HIS A 110 9.27 21.74 1.19
CA HIS A 110 9.67 22.98 0.52
C HIS A 110 8.76 24.17 0.88
N HIS A 111 7.57 23.91 1.45
CA HIS A 111 6.57 24.92 1.77
C HIS A 111 6.42 25.04 3.29
N GLN A 112 7.20 25.93 3.92
CA GLN A 112 7.31 26.02 5.39
C GLN A 112 5.95 26.07 6.11
N LYS A 113 5.03 26.93 5.66
CA LYS A 113 3.68 27.06 6.25
C LYS A 113 2.88 25.76 6.19
N VAL A 114 3.03 25.00 5.10
CA VAL A 114 2.36 23.70 4.92
C VAL A 114 3.05 22.64 5.78
N SER A 115 4.38 22.61 5.77
CA SER A 115 5.18 21.70 6.61
C SER A 115 4.79 21.80 8.09
N ASP A 116 4.71 23.02 8.62
CA ASP A 116 4.34 23.28 10.01
C ASP A 116 2.87 22.90 10.29
N GLY A 117 1.97 23.21 9.35
CA GLY A 117 0.54 22.95 9.48
C GLY A 117 0.08 21.51 9.24
N SER A 118 0.93 20.66 8.64
CA SER A 118 0.61 19.28 8.29
C SER A 118 1.22 18.23 9.22
N HIS A 119 2.03 18.64 10.20
CA HIS A 119 2.69 17.72 11.14
C HIS A 119 1.73 16.74 11.82
N LYS A 120 0.57 17.21 12.28
CA LYS A 120 -0.41 16.35 12.96
C LYS A 120 -0.98 15.28 12.03
N ALA A 121 -1.36 15.65 10.80
CA ALA A 121 -1.91 14.72 9.82
C ALA A 121 -0.86 13.68 9.40
N LEU A 122 0.39 14.10 9.23
CA LEU A 122 1.50 13.19 8.90
C LEU A 122 1.84 12.23 10.04
N ALA A 123 1.74 12.68 11.29
CA ALA A 123 2.01 11.84 12.46
C ALA A 123 1.06 10.63 12.59
N GLU A 124 -0.17 10.72 12.06
CA GLU A 124 -1.15 9.62 12.10
C GLU A 124 -0.71 8.40 11.27
N PHE A 125 0.15 8.60 10.26
CA PHE A 125 0.66 7.51 9.42
C PHE A 125 1.68 6.62 10.13
N GLN A 126 2.48 7.19 11.05
CA GLN A 126 3.59 6.48 11.68
C GLN A 126 3.19 5.16 12.36
N PRO A 127 2.16 5.09 13.23
CA PRO A 127 1.77 3.82 13.84
C PRO A 127 1.34 2.76 12.82
N ASN A 128 0.69 3.17 11.73
CA ASN A 128 0.26 2.27 10.67
C ASN A 128 1.45 1.75 9.83
N PHE A 129 2.44 2.61 9.53
CA PHE A 129 3.67 2.18 8.86
C PHE A 129 4.49 1.25 9.74
N ASP A 130 4.60 1.55 11.03
CA ASP A 130 5.25 0.66 11.99
C ASP A 130 4.60 -0.72 12.01
N LEU A 131 3.26 -0.76 12.07
CA LEU A 131 2.51 -2.01 12.08
C LEU A 131 2.73 -2.82 10.79
N ILE A 132 2.61 -2.19 9.62
CA ILE A 132 2.84 -2.84 8.32
C ILE A 132 4.26 -3.40 8.24
N VAL A 133 5.27 -2.61 8.62
CA VAL A 133 6.67 -3.03 8.56
C VAL A 133 6.93 -4.17 9.56
N ASP A 134 6.41 -4.06 10.78
CA ASP A 134 6.58 -5.11 11.79
C ASP A 134 5.91 -6.42 11.33
N ASP A 135 4.75 -6.36 10.70
CA ASP A 135 4.08 -7.54 10.16
C ASP A 135 4.87 -8.18 9.00
N PHE A 136 5.40 -7.40 8.05
CA PHE A 136 6.33 -7.94 7.05
C PHE A 136 7.59 -8.56 7.68
N ARG A 137 8.14 -7.95 8.74
CA ARG A 137 9.31 -8.50 9.45
C ARG A 137 9.02 -9.81 10.16
N LYS A 138 7.83 -9.97 10.76
CA LYS A 138 7.40 -11.24 11.38
C LYS A 138 7.53 -12.41 10.40
N TYR A 139 7.25 -12.17 9.13
CA TYR A 139 7.34 -13.16 8.06
C TYR A 139 8.71 -13.21 7.35
N LYS A 140 9.72 -12.48 7.84
CA LYS A 140 11.08 -12.41 7.29
C LYS A 140 11.11 -11.98 5.81
N THR A 141 10.26 -11.02 5.44
CA THR A 141 10.26 -10.43 4.10
C THR A 141 11.59 -9.71 3.81
N ASP A 142 12.14 -9.91 2.62
CA ASP A 142 13.36 -9.26 2.18
C ASP A 142 13.08 -7.84 1.65
N PHE A 143 13.25 -6.85 2.53
CA PHE A 143 13.10 -5.44 2.16
C PHE A 143 14.19 -4.93 1.23
N HIS A 144 15.41 -5.47 1.30
CA HIS A 144 16.49 -5.05 0.43
C HIS A 144 16.15 -5.33 -1.03
N SER A 145 15.68 -6.55 -1.31
CA SER A 145 15.20 -6.92 -2.64
C SER A 145 13.90 -6.18 -3.01
N ALA A 146 13.01 -5.90 -2.05
CA ALA A 146 11.77 -5.17 -2.33
C ALA A 146 12.01 -3.68 -2.66
N LEU A 147 13.06 -3.08 -2.13
CA LEU A 147 13.46 -1.69 -2.42
C LEU A 147 13.88 -1.51 -3.88
N ASP A 148 14.44 -2.55 -4.50
CA ASP A 148 14.76 -2.58 -5.93
C ASP A 148 15.61 -1.35 -6.34
N GLY A 149 16.67 -1.10 -5.56
CA GLY A 149 17.58 0.03 -5.77
C GLY A 149 17.05 1.41 -5.33
N PHE A 150 15.80 1.51 -4.86
CA PHE A 150 15.28 2.75 -4.30
C PHE A 150 15.97 3.11 -2.99
N ARG A 151 16.43 4.36 -2.91
CA ARG A 151 17.04 4.93 -1.71
C ARG A 151 16.04 5.87 -1.06
N ILE A 152 15.58 5.50 0.12
CA ILE A 152 14.70 6.32 0.94
C ILE A 152 15.49 7.52 1.47
N ASP A 153 14.93 8.73 1.36
CA ASP A 153 15.51 9.93 1.94
C ASP A 153 15.27 9.96 3.46
N VAL A 154 16.08 9.19 4.20
CA VAL A 154 15.91 9.01 5.65
C VAL A 154 15.80 10.35 6.38
N ALA A 155 16.57 11.37 5.98
CA ALA A 155 16.54 12.69 6.60
C ALA A 155 15.19 13.37 6.42
N LEU A 156 14.63 13.35 5.21
CA LEU A 156 13.30 13.88 4.92
C LEU A 156 12.22 13.19 5.76
N TRP A 157 12.23 11.86 5.81
CA TRP A 157 11.24 11.12 6.56
C TRP A 157 11.35 11.34 8.08
N VAL A 158 12.56 11.35 8.63
CA VAL A 158 12.81 11.62 10.05
C VAL A 158 12.37 13.05 10.43
N ARG A 159 12.55 14.03 9.53
CA ARG A 159 12.06 15.40 9.73
C ARG A 159 10.55 15.46 9.98
N PHE A 160 9.77 14.54 9.40
CA PHE A 160 8.34 14.42 9.64
C PHE A 160 7.97 13.43 10.76
N GLY A 161 8.96 12.93 11.51
CA GLY A 161 8.75 12.06 12.66
C GLY A 161 8.64 10.58 12.35
N PHE A 162 8.88 10.16 11.10
CA PHE A 162 8.84 8.75 10.73
C PHE A 162 10.08 7.99 11.21
N LYS A 163 9.91 6.73 11.64
CA LYS A 163 11.00 5.91 12.24
C LYS A 163 11.16 4.51 11.65
N PHE A 164 10.32 4.13 10.69
CA PHE A 164 10.28 2.77 10.14
C PHE A 164 11.51 2.39 9.31
N GLN A 165 12.34 3.35 8.89
CA GLN A 165 13.52 3.15 8.03
C GLN A 165 14.50 2.16 8.68
N SER A 166 14.78 2.37 9.96
CA SER A 166 15.61 1.48 10.78
C SER A 166 15.11 0.03 10.81
N LYS A 167 13.79 -0.18 10.66
CA LYS A 167 13.16 -1.51 10.68
C LYS A 167 13.26 -2.23 9.33
N ILE A 168 13.32 -1.48 8.22
CA ILE A 168 13.51 -2.04 6.87
C ILE A 168 14.99 -2.13 6.46
N GLY A 169 15.91 -1.76 7.36
CA GLY A 169 17.36 -1.88 7.16
C GLY A 169 17.97 -0.76 6.31
N VAL A 170 17.36 0.43 6.35
CA VAL A 170 17.81 1.64 5.65
C VAL A 170 18.13 2.75 6.65
#